data_AF-A0A6N8CL58-F1
#
_entry.id   AF-A0A6N8CL58-F1
#
_cell.length_a   1.000
_cell.length_b   1.000
_cell.length_c   1.000
_cell.angle_alpha   90.00
_cell.angle_beta   90.00
_cell.angle_gamma   90.00
#
_symmetry.space_group_name_H-M   'P 1'
#
loop_
_entity.id
_entity.type
_entity.pdbx_description
1 polymer ?
#
loop_
_entity_poly.entity_id
_entity_poly.type
_entity_poly.pdbx_seq_one_letter_code
_entity_poly.pdbx_strand_id
1 'polypeptide(L)'
;MDEGKEVLSYARLVNRHKYYMEKSLKLEKDFIFVNEKLHQLEEKLKESQIESEKVSSLNHDLQNKYQTLLNSYNTLKEQYAKDHDEQMKRIDELQKNQKTEDDRQQEDLYHRIEGYEALLAEVQEEMNAKEKEIDIYKRRMAILEKRLKANGDRIIKERPQEITSTPKQSKVRAMVYTDYAIIFGEKKTIIRGDLIIENIGLESLSNPIICFRFYPGDAALLKGHISDANDIDVNGLDQEDEVRWVFLENEWSEEARERGEIWIHPLKPLSLASNETLKVSDFQIPIENEYNDHVSIECFVFFQDNHYKVKSANQILINV
;
A
#
# COMPACT_ATOMS: atom_id res chain seq x y z
N MET A 1 73.85 11.53 -122.92
CA MET A 1 72.41 11.49 -123.23
C MET A 1 71.75 10.97 -121.95
N ASP A 2 71.64 11.71 -120.85
CA ASP A 2 71.12 13.05 -120.59
C ASP A 2 69.69 13.25 -121.08
N GLU A 3 68.75 12.61 -120.38
CA GLU A 3 67.33 12.93 -120.43
C GLU A 3 66.85 13.29 -119.02
N GLY A 4 66.73 14.60 -118.81
CA GLY A 4 65.64 15.18 -118.06
C GLY A 4 65.71 15.02 -116.55
N LYS A 5 66.55 15.84 -115.89
CA LYS A 5 66.07 16.46 -114.65
C LYS A 5 64.75 17.16 -114.98
N GLU A 6 63.62 16.49 -114.75
CA GLU A 6 62.31 17.14 -114.79
C GLU A 6 62.35 18.25 -113.74
N VAL A 7 62.67 19.46 -114.20
CA VAL A 7 62.53 20.68 -113.41
C VAL A 7 61.05 20.73 -113.07
N LEU A 8 60.74 20.38 -111.82
CA LEU A 8 59.38 20.41 -111.30
C LEU A 8 58.76 21.75 -111.70
N SER A 9 57.72 21.69 -112.53
CA SER A 9 56.92 22.87 -112.85
C SER A 9 56.51 23.51 -111.53
N TYR A 10 56.75 24.81 -111.42
CA TYR A 10 56.45 25.61 -110.23
C TYR A 10 55.06 25.29 -109.65
N ALA A 11 54.07 25.06 -110.52
CA ALA A 11 52.71 24.66 -110.14
C ALA A 11 52.61 23.32 -109.39
N ARG A 12 53.38 22.29 -109.77
CA ARG A 12 53.41 21.00 -109.05
C ARG A 12 54.08 21.13 -107.69
N LEU A 13 55.11 21.97 -107.58
CA LEU A 13 55.84 22.22 -106.34
C LEU A 13 54.94 22.97 -105.33
N VAL A 14 54.19 23.96 -105.80
CA VAL A 14 53.17 24.69 -105.02
C VAL A 14 52.05 23.76 -104.55
N ASN A 15 51.52 22.89 -105.42
CA ASN A 15 50.47 21.94 -105.03
C ASN A 15 50.95 20.93 -103.97
N ARG A 16 52.19 20.43 -104.10
CA ARG A 16 52.78 19.52 -103.12
C ARG A 16 53.02 20.21 -101.78
N HIS A 17 53.47 21.47 -101.79
CA HIS A 17 53.60 22.28 -100.59
C HIS A 17 52.24 22.50 -99.90
N LYS A 18 51.20 22.88 -100.67
CA LYS A 18 49.85 23.04 -100.15
C LYS A 18 49.28 21.76 -99.53
N TYR A 19 49.49 20.61 -100.19
CA TYR A 19 49.07 19.31 -99.65
C TYR A 19 49.73 18.97 -98.32
N TYR A 20 51.04 19.16 -98.19
CA TYR A 20 51.73 18.90 -96.92
C TYR A 20 51.33 19.89 -95.83
N MET A 21 51.07 21.14 -96.18
CA MET A 21 50.57 22.15 -95.25
C MET A 21 49.16 21.79 -94.74
N GLU A 22 48.24 21.38 -95.61
CA GLU A 22 46.91 20.91 -95.21
C GLU A 22 46.99 19.64 -94.35
N LYS A 23 47.90 18.72 -94.69
CA LYS A 23 48.12 17.49 -93.91
C LYS A 23 48.73 17.77 -92.54
N SER A 24 49.68 18.71 -92.42
CA SER A 24 50.25 19.10 -91.13
C SER A 24 49.20 19.78 -90.26
N LEU A 25 48.38 20.66 -90.84
CA LEU A 25 47.31 21.35 -90.13
C LEU A 25 46.22 20.39 -89.63
N LYS A 26 45.91 19.34 -90.42
CA LYS A 26 45.02 18.26 -89.99
C LYS A 26 45.62 17.46 -88.83
N LEU A 27 46.90 17.10 -88.91
CA LEU A 27 47.59 16.38 -87.85
C LEU A 27 47.68 17.20 -86.55
N GLU A 28 47.94 18.50 -86.64
CA GLU A 28 47.92 19.40 -85.49
C GLU A 28 46.53 19.47 -84.86
N LYS A 29 45.47 19.58 -85.67
CA LYS A 29 44.09 19.57 -85.18
C LYS A 29 43.74 18.26 -84.48
N ASP A 30 44.09 17.13 -85.09
CA ASP A 30 43.85 15.80 -84.51
C ASP A 30 44.66 15.61 -83.22
N PHE A 31 45.91 16.09 -83.19
CA PHE A 31 46.76 16.08 -81.99
C PHE A 31 46.16 16.90 -80.85
N ILE A 32 45.68 18.12 -81.12
CA ILE A 32 45.03 18.99 -80.14
C ILE A 32 43.78 18.30 -79.56
N PHE A 33 42.94 17.72 -80.43
CA PHE A 33 41.70 17.05 -79.99
C PHE A 33 41.99 15.81 -79.15
N VAL A 34 42.98 15.00 -79.55
CA VAL A 34 43.42 13.85 -78.75
C VAL A 34 43.94 14.31 -77.40
N ASN A 35 44.75 15.36 -77.34
CA ASN A 35 45.32 15.87 -76.11
C ASN A 35 44.25 16.43 -75.15
N GLU A 36 43.25 17.15 -75.68
CA GLU A 36 42.09 17.62 -74.91
C GLU A 36 41.30 16.43 -74.34
N LYS A 37 41.05 15.41 -75.16
CA LYS A 37 40.36 14.19 -74.71
C LYS A 37 41.16 13.40 -73.68
N LEU A 38 42.48 13.38 -73.80
CA LEU A 38 43.39 12.74 -72.85
C LEU A 38 43.34 13.48 -71.51
N HIS A 39 43.39 14.80 -71.51
CA HIS A 39 43.23 15.62 -70.31
C HIS A 39 41.88 15.38 -69.61
N GLN A 40 40.77 15.33 -70.36
CA GLN A 40 39.45 15.03 -69.79
C GLN A 40 39.39 13.63 -69.14
N LEU A 41 40.07 12.64 -69.73
CA LEU A 41 40.12 11.29 -69.16
C LEU A 41 41.00 11.23 -67.91
N GLU A 42 42.13 11.94 -67.89
CA GLU A 42 42.99 12.04 -66.70
C GLU A 42 42.27 12.72 -65.53
N GLU A 43 41.49 13.77 -65.81
CA GLU A 43 40.70 14.48 -64.81
C GLU A 43 39.63 13.55 -64.20
N LYS A 44 38.87 12.83 -65.04
CA LYS A 44 37.91 11.82 -64.58
C LYS A 44 38.56 10.69 -63.80
N LEU A 45 39.76 10.26 -64.18
CA LEU A 45 40.49 9.23 -63.47
C LEU A 45 40.87 9.71 -62.05
N LYS A 46 41.34 10.96 -61.92
CA LYS A 46 41.66 11.57 -60.62
C LYS A 46 40.42 11.70 -59.75
N GLU A 47 39.31 12.19 -60.30
CA GLU A 47 38.03 12.27 -59.57
C GLU A 47 37.58 10.90 -59.06
N SER A 48 37.64 9.87 -59.90
CA SER A 48 37.30 8.50 -59.53
C SER A 48 38.24 7.91 -58.47
N GLN A 49 39.53 8.23 -58.50
CA GLN A 49 40.48 7.80 -57.47
C GLN A 49 40.17 8.45 -56.11
N ILE A 50 39.91 9.76 -56.10
CA ILE A 50 39.52 10.49 -54.88
C ILE A 50 38.21 9.91 -54.30
N GLU A 51 37.25 9.59 -55.15
CA GLU A 51 35.99 8.98 -54.72
C GLU A 51 36.20 7.58 -54.14
N SER A 52 37.04 6.76 -54.77
CA SER A 52 37.43 5.44 -54.26
C SER A 52 38.12 5.51 -52.89
N GLU A 53 39.00 6.49 -52.68
CA GLU A 53 39.68 6.70 -51.39
C GLU A 53 38.70 7.11 -50.29
N LYS A 54 37.75 8.00 -50.60
CA LYS A 54 36.67 8.39 -49.67
C LYS A 54 35.77 7.22 -49.29
N VAL A 55 35.43 6.36 -50.26
CA VAL A 55 34.63 5.16 -49.99
C VAL A 55 35.42 4.18 -49.10
N SER A 56 36.71 4.02 -49.35
CA SER A 56 37.57 3.17 -48.52
C SER A 56 37.68 3.66 -47.08
N SER A 57 37.87 4.97 -46.87
CA SER A 57 37.93 5.54 -45.52
C SER A 57 36.60 5.41 -44.77
N LEU A 58 35.48 5.65 -45.46
CA LEU A 58 34.15 5.49 -44.89
C LEU A 58 33.86 4.04 -44.48
N ASN A 59 34.26 3.06 -45.30
CA ASN A 59 34.12 1.65 -44.98
C ASN A 59 34.95 1.25 -43.75
N HIS A 60 36.16 1.78 -43.63
CA HIS A 60 37.01 1.55 -42.46
C HIS A 60 36.37 2.10 -41.17
N ASP A 61 35.83 3.32 -41.23
CA ASP A 61 35.08 3.92 -40.12
C ASP A 61 33.83 3.11 -39.74
N LEU A 62 33.11 2.60 -40.74
CA LEU A 62 31.93 1.76 -40.52
C LEU A 62 32.29 0.45 -39.81
N GLN A 63 33.40 -0.18 -40.21
CA GLN A 63 33.92 -1.39 -39.57
C GLN A 63 34.31 -1.13 -38.11
N ASN A 64 34.99 0.00 -37.84
CA ASN A 64 35.36 0.38 -36.48
C ASN A 64 34.12 0.59 -35.61
N LYS A 65 33.10 1.30 -36.11
CA LYS A 65 31.83 1.49 -35.39
C LYS A 65 31.11 0.18 -35.12
N TYR A 66 31.07 -0.73 -36.11
CA TYR A 66 30.49 -2.05 -35.94
C TYR A 66 31.22 -2.85 -34.85
N GLN A 67 32.55 -2.83 -34.83
CA GLN A 67 33.33 -3.53 -33.81
C GLN A 67 33.11 -2.95 -32.41
N THR A 68 33.04 -1.62 -32.28
CA THR A 68 32.72 -0.96 -31.01
C THR A 68 31.33 -1.35 -30.52
N LEU A 69 30.34 -1.38 -31.42
CA LEU A 69 28.97 -1.76 -31.08
C LEU A 69 28.87 -3.25 -30.68
N LEU A 70 29.61 -4.12 -31.35
CA LEU A 70 29.66 -5.54 -31.01
C LEU A 70 30.27 -5.76 -29.61
N ASN A 71 31.35 -5.04 -29.30
CA ASN A 71 31.98 -5.11 -27.99
C ASN A 71 31.05 -4.60 -26.89
N SER A 72 30.37 -3.46 -27.10
CA SER A 72 29.42 -2.92 -26.11
C SER A 72 28.23 -3.86 -25.89
N TYR A 73 27.71 -4.48 -26.95
CA TYR A 73 26.66 -5.48 -26.86
C TYR A 73 27.09 -6.69 -26.00
N ASN A 74 28.30 -7.20 -26.22
CA ASN A 74 28.82 -8.33 -25.46
C ASN A 74 29.02 -7.97 -23.97
N THR A 75 29.58 -6.79 -23.68
CA THR A 75 29.72 -6.31 -22.29
C THR A 75 28.37 -6.18 -21.60
N LEU A 76 27.38 -5.60 -22.28
CA LEU A 76 26.05 -5.43 -21.74
C LEU A 76 25.37 -6.78 -21.49
N LYS A 77 25.53 -7.74 -22.40
CA LYS A 77 25.03 -9.11 -22.25
C LYS A 77 25.63 -9.81 -21.02
N GLU A 78 26.94 -9.65 -20.79
CA GLU A 78 27.60 -10.22 -19.60
C GLU A 78 27.14 -9.56 -18.30
N GLN A 79 26.89 -8.24 -18.31
CA GLN A 79 26.33 -7.53 -17.16
C GLN A 79 24.93 -8.05 -16.82
N TYR A 80 24.03 -8.16 -17.81
CA TYR A 80 22.69 -8.72 -17.59
C TYR A 80 22.73 -10.15 -17.04
N ALA A 81 23.66 -10.99 -17.50
CA ALA A 81 23.80 -12.35 -16.97
C ALA A 81 24.23 -12.36 -15.49
N LYS A 82 25.18 -11.48 -15.11
CA LYS A 82 25.61 -11.34 -13.71
C LYS A 82 24.50 -10.80 -12.82
N ASP A 83 23.82 -9.75 -13.25
CA ASP A 83 22.72 -9.15 -12.49
C ASP A 83 21.59 -10.15 -12.28
N HIS A 84 21.27 -10.94 -13.31
CA HIS A 84 20.27 -12.00 -13.21
C HIS A 84 20.69 -13.09 -12.20
N ASP A 85 21.93 -13.55 -12.24
CA ASP A 85 22.44 -14.54 -11.28
C ASP A 85 22.47 -14.00 -9.83
N GLU A 86 22.80 -12.73 -9.64
CA GLU A 86 22.74 -12.08 -8.33
C GLU A 86 21.31 -11.97 -7.80
N GLN A 87 20.36 -11.57 -8.66
CA GLN A 87 18.95 -11.51 -8.26
C GLN A 87 18.41 -12.90 -7.91
N MET A 88 18.76 -13.93 -8.68
CA MET A 88 18.35 -15.31 -8.38
C MET A 88 18.89 -15.80 -7.03
N LYS A 89 20.15 -15.46 -6.69
CA LYS A 89 20.71 -15.79 -5.37
C LYS A 89 19.99 -15.07 -4.24
N ARG A 90 19.67 -13.78 -4.41
CA ARG A 90 18.89 -13.02 -3.41
C ARG A 90 17.50 -13.61 -3.21
N ILE A 91 16.83 -14.03 -4.29
CA ILE A 91 15.52 -14.68 -4.19
C ILE A 91 15.62 -16.01 -3.42
N ASP A 92 16.62 -16.85 -3.70
CA ASP A 92 16.82 -18.12 -2.99
C ASP A 92 17.12 -17.93 -1.50
N GLU A 93 17.93 -16.92 -1.15
CA GLU A 93 18.21 -16.55 0.24
C GLU A 93 16.95 -16.07 0.98
N LEU A 94 16.15 -15.20 0.34
CA LEU A 94 14.88 -14.73 0.91
C LEU A 94 13.89 -15.88 1.12
N GLN A 95 13.77 -16.79 0.15
CA GLN A 95 12.91 -17.97 0.26
C GLN A 95 13.35 -18.90 1.40
N LYS A 96 14.66 -19.08 1.61
CA LYS A 96 15.17 -19.87 2.74
C LYS A 96 14.85 -19.22 4.08
N ASN A 97 15.06 -17.92 4.20
CA ASN A 97 14.79 -17.18 5.42
C ASN A 97 13.29 -17.20 5.76
N GLN A 98 12.43 -16.98 4.76
CA GLN A 98 10.98 -17.02 4.93
C GLN A 98 10.52 -18.40 5.41
N LYS A 99 11.00 -19.49 4.79
CA LYS A 99 10.68 -20.86 5.26
C LYS A 99 11.09 -21.10 6.71
N THR A 100 12.28 -20.63 7.11
CA THR A 100 12.72 -20.79 8.50
C THR A 100 11.92 -19.95 9.50
N GLU A 101 11.41 -18.79 9.09
CA GLU A 101 10.54 -17.97 9.93
C GLU A 101 9.15 -18.61 10.06
N ASP A 102 8.58 -19.09 8.96
CA ASP A 102 7.29 -19.79 8.94
C ASP A 102 7.35 -21.06 9.82
N ASP A 103 8.42 -21.86 9.72
CA ASP A 103 8.62 -23.05 10.53
C ASP A 103 8.69 -22.72 12.04
N ARG A 104 9.38 -21.62 12.41
CA ARG A 104 9.46 -21.15 13.81
C ARG A 104 8.12 -20.67 14.34
N GLN A 105 7.40 -19.86 13.56
CA GLN A 105 6.06 -19.40 13.93
C GLN A 105 5.11 -20.58 14.12
N GLN A 106 5.23 -21.59 13.26
CA GLN A 106 4.41 -22.79 13.36
C GLN A 106 4.74 -23.59 14.63
N GLU A 107 6.01 -23.74 15.01
CA GLU A 107 6.40 -24.37 16.28
C GLU A 107 5.87 -23.59 17.51
N ASP A 108 5.96 -22.26 17.50
CA ASP A 108 5.45 -21.41 18.59
C ASP A 108 3.93 -21.53 18.74
N LEU A 109 3.19 -21.60 17.62
CA LEU A 109 1.75 -21.84 17.63
C LEU A 109 1.39 -23.20 18.20
N TYR A 110 2.13 -24.26 17.83
CA TYR A 110 1.91 -25.60 18.39
C TYR A 110 2.12 -25.63 19.90
N HIS A 111 3.19 -25.02 20.40
CA HIS A 111 3.43 -24.93 21.85
C HIS A 111 2.34 -24.13 22.59
N ARG A 112 1.83 -23.07 21.97
CA ARG A 112 0.73 -22.29 22.54
C ARG A 112 -0.57 -23.08 22.60
N ILE A 113 -0.89 -23.84 21.56
CA ILE A 113 -2.06 -24.75 21.52
C ILE A 113 -1.94 -25.80 22.62
N GLU A 114 -0.78 -26.44 22.75
CA GLU A 114 -0.53 -27.44 23.80
C GLU A 114 -0.73 -26.85 25.21
N GLY A 115 -0.27 -25.62 25.44
CA GLY A 115 -0.52 -24.90 26.69
C GLY A 115 -2.01 -24.61 26.94
N TYR A 116 -2.77 -24.24 25.91
CA TYR A 116 -4.22 -24.03 26.04
C TYR A 116 -4.98 -25.33 26.29
N GLU A 117 -4.59 -26.43 25.66
CA GLU A 117 -5.18 -27.75 25.92
C GLU A 117 -4.97 -28.20 27.37
N ALA A 118 -3.76 -27.97 27.91
CA ALA A 118 -3.46 -28.26 29.32
C ALA A 118 -4.33 -27.42 30.28
N LEU A 119 -4.46 -26.12 30.02
CA LEU A 119 -5.29 -25.23 30.84
C LEU A 119 -6.78 -25.61 30.76
N LEU A 120 -7.27 -25.96 29.57
CA LEU A 120 -8.65 -26.43 29.40
C LEU A 120 -8.91 -27.72 30.19
N ALA A 121 -7.94 -28.64 30.23
CA ALA A 121 -8.05 -29.84 31.05
C ALA A 121 -8.13 -29.49 32.55
N GLU A 122 -7.30 -28.57 33.03
CA GLU A 122 -7.33 -28.10 34.42
C GLU A 122 -8.67 -27.44 34.78
N VAL A 123 -9.15 -26.53 33.93
CA VAL A 123 -10.45 -25.87 34.12
C VAL A 123 -11.60 -26.88 34.11
N GLN A 124 -11.53 -27.90 33.24
CA GLN A 124 -12.53 -28.96 33.20
C GLN A 124 -12.53 -29.79 34.49
N GLU A 125 -11.36 -30.11 35.05
CA GLU A 125 -11.27 -30.79 36.35
C GLU A 125 -11.85 -29.94 37.49
N GLU A 126 -11.53 -28.65 37.53
CA GLU A 126 -12.06 -27.73 38.53
C GLU A 126 -13.59 -27.61 38.43
N MET A 127 -14.13 -27.45 37.22
CA MET A 127 -15.56 -27.36 36.97
C MET A 127 -16.29 -28.63 37.44
N ASN A 128 -15.74 -29.80 37.11
CA ASN A 128 -16.27 -31.09 37.56
C ASN A 128 -16.27 -31.21 39.10
N ALA A 129 -15.26 -30.67 39.79
CA ALA A 129 -15.19 -30.64 41.24
C ALA A 129 -16.25 -29.69 41.84
N LYS A 130 -16.37 -28.48 41.30
CA LYS A 130 -17.37 -27.48 41.72
C LYS A 130 -18.80 -27.95 41.49
N GLU A 131 -19.06 -28.67 40.40
CA GLU A 131 -20.39 -29.23 40.12
C GLU A 131 -20.81 -30.27 41.18
N LYS A 132 -19.88 -31.11 41.64
CA LYS A 132 -20.12 -32.03 42.77
C LYS A 132 -20.42 -31.27 44.06
N GLU A 133 -19.72 -30.17 44.34
CA GLU A 133 -20.00 -29.33 45.51
C GLU A 133 -21.39 -28.70 45.41
N ILE A 134 -21.74 -28.14 44.25
CA ILE A 134 -23.05 -27.55 43.98
C ILE A 134 -24.15 -28.59 44.21
N ASP A 135 -23.98 -29.83 43.78
CA ASP A 135 -24.95 -30.90 44.02
C ASP A 135 -25.15 -31.20 45.51
N ILE A 136 -24.08 -31.17 46.30
CA ILE A 136 -24.17 -31.32 47.77
C ILE A 136 -24.96 -30.14 48.36
N TYR A 137 -24.66 -28.91 47.94
CA TYR A 137 -25.37 -27.72 48.41
C TYR A 137 -26.85 -27.74 48.01
N LYS A 138 -27.18 -28.11 46.76
CA LYS A 138 -28.56 -28.28 46.29
C LYS A 138 -29.33 -29.31 47.13
N ARG A 139 -28.73 -30.46 47.44
CA ARG A 139 -29.34 -31.47 48.32
C ARG A 139 -29.58 -30.93 49.72
N ARG A 140 -28.61 -30.22 50.30
CA ARG A 140 -28.75 -29.59 51.63
C ARG A 140 -29.85 -28.52 51.63
N MET A 141 -29.90 -27.68 50.61
CA MET A 141 -30.95 -26.68 50.43
C MET A 141 -32.32 -27.34 50.32
N ALA A 142 -32.48 -28.38 49.51
CA ALA A 142 -33.76 -29.10 49.40
C ALA A 142 -34.23 -29.70 50.74
N ILE A 143 -33.30 -30.21 51.57
CA ILE A 143 -33.62 -30.69 52.93
C ILE A 143 -34.05 -29.53 53.82
N LEU A 144 -33.34 -28.41 53.79
CA LEU A 144 -33.66 -27.21 54.58
C LEU A 144 -34.99 -26.58 54.15
N GLU A 145 -35.26 -26.48 52.84
CA GLU A 145 -36.54 -26.04 52.29
C GLU A 145 -37.68 -26.96 52.73
N LYS A 146 -37.48 -28.28 52.70
CA LYS A 146 -38.48 -29.24 53.20
C LYS A 146 -38.74 -29.07 54.70
N ARG A 147 -37.70 -28.80 55.50
CA ARG A 147 -37.83 -28.49 56.93
C ARG A 147 -38.50 -27.13 57.16
N LEU A 148 -38.20 -26.13 56.36
CA LEU A 148 -38.86 -24.82 56.38
C LEU A 148 -40.34 -24.93 56.03
N LYS A 149 -40.72 -25.74 55.03
CA LYS A 149 -42.13 -26.01 54.72
C LYS A 149 -42.83 -26.79 55.84
N ALA A 150 -42.14 -27.75 56.46
CA ALA A 150 -42.69 -28.52 57.58
C ALA A 150 -42.83 -27.71 58.89
N ASN A 151 -41.94 -26.75 59.14
CA ASN A 151 -41.97 -25.86 60.30
C ASN A 151 -42.70 -24.53 60.03
N GLY A 152 -42.92 -24.19 58.77
CA GLY A 152 -43.51 -22.92 58.28
C GLY A 152 -45.02 -22.83 58.47
N ASP A 153 -45.70 -23.90 58.87
CA ASP A 153 -47.10 -23.84 59.29
C ASP A 153 -47.30 -23.23 60.69
N ARG A 154 -46.24 -22.76 61.37
CA ARG A 154 -46.37 -22.17 62.72
C ARG A 154 -45.81 -20.77 62.93
N ILE A 155 -45.07 -20.14 62.01
CA ILE A 155 -44.62 -18.75 62.18
C ILE A 155 -44.61 -18.06 60.80
N ILE A 156 -45.25 -16.88 60.73
CA ILE A 156 -45.47 -15.98 59.57
C ILE A 156 -46.81 -16.19 58.83
N LYS A 157 -47.91 -15.76 59.49
CA LYS A 157 -49.02 -15.07 58.81
C LYS A 157 -48.68 -13.57 58.76
N GLU A 158 -47.63 -13.21 58.04
CA GLU A 158 -47.53 -11.87 57.47
C GLU A 158 -47.40 -12.05 55.97
N ARG A 159 -48.49 -11.65 55.31
CA ARG A 159 -48.65 -11.50 53.88
C ARG A 159 -47.45 -10.69 53.36
N PRO A 160 -46.57 -11.22 52.49
CA PRO A 160 -45.74 -10.34 51.69
C PRO A 160 -46.72 -9.52 50.86
N GLN A 161 -46.70 -8.20 51.05
CA GLN A 161 -47.28 -7.29 50.09
C GLN A 161 -46.76 -7.72 48.72
N GLU A 162 -47.69 -7.87 47.77
CA GLU A 162 -47.36 -7.88 46.35
C GLU A 162 -46.45 -6.68 46.11
N ILE A 163 -45.16 -6.95 45.92
CA ILE A 163 -44.26 -6.01 45.28
C ILE A 163 -44.85 -5.89 43.89
N THR A 164 -45.66 -4.87 43.69
CA THR A 164 -45.94 -4.27 42.39
C THR A 164 -44.65 -4.35 41.61
N SER A 165 -44.66 -5.16 40.56
CA SER A 165 -43.61 -5.22 39.57
C SER A 165 -43.56 -3.85 38.91
N THR A 166 -42.87 -2.91 39.55
CA THR A 166 -42.23 -1.84 38.83
C THR A 166 -41.22 -2.53 37.92
N PRO A 167 -41.17 -2.17 36.62
CA PRO A 167 -40.15 -2.70 35.75
C PRO A 167 -38.81 -2.43 36.43
N LYS A 168 -38.05 -3.49 36.75
CA LYS A 168 -36.66 -3.36 37.18
C LYS A 168 -35.98 -2.48 36.13
N GLN A 169 -35.77 -1.21 36.45
CA GLN A 169 -34.86 -0.37 35.69
C GLN A 169 -33.55 -1.15 35.64
N SER A 170 -33.01 -1.38 34.44
CA SER A 170 -31.75 -2.11 34.33
C SER A 170 -30.71 -1.34 35.15
N LYS A 171 -30.03 -2.04 36.06
CA LYS A 171 -29.08 -1.40 36.98
C LYS A 171 -27.94 -0.71 36.23
N VAL A 172 -27.61 -1.25 35.06
CA VAL A 172 -26.64 -0.72 34.12
C VAL A 172 -27.37 -0.18 32.90
N ARG A 173 -27.14 1.08 32.56
CA ARG A 173 -27.71 1.74 31.37
C ARG A 173 -26.85 2.95 30.99
N ALA A 174 -26.48 3.06 29.72
CA ALA A 174 -25.79 4.23 29.19
C ALA A 174 -26.52 4.75 27.95
N MET A 175 -26.37 6.04 27.68
CA MET A 175 -26.77 6.68 26.43
C MET A 175 -25.52 7.24 25.76
N VAL A 176 -25.39 6.99 24.45
CA VAL A 176 -24.25 7.43 23.66
C VAL A 176 -24.77 8.19 22.46
N TYR A 177 -24.19 9.32 22.13
CA TYR A 177 -24.53 10.09 20.94
C TYR A 177 -23.33 10.91 20.47
N THR A 178 -23.29 11.20 19.17
CA THR A 178 -22.30 12.09 18.57
C THR A 178 -22.90 13.48 18.35
N ASP A 179 -22.22 14.51 18.82
CA ASP A 179 -22.47 15.89 18.40
C ASP A 179 -21.44 16.24 17.33
N TYR A 180 -21.87 16.52 16.10
CA TYR A 180 -20.95 16.65 14.98
C TYR A 180 -21.38 17.73 13.98
N ALA A 181 -20.38 18.32 13.35
CA ALA A 181 -20.49 19.22 12.22
C ALA A 181 -19.84 18.60 10.99
N ILE A 182 -20.47 18.77 9.83
CA ILE A 182 -19.93 18.35 8.54
C ILE A 182 -19.44 19.59 7.79
N ILE A 183 -18.18 19.57 7.36
CA ILE A 183 -17.55 20.63 6.59
C ILE A 183 -17.30 20.10 5.19
N PHE A 184 -18.09 20.56 4.22
CA PHE A 184 -17.94 20.18 2.82
C PHE A 184 -16.82 20.98 2.16
N GLY A 185 -15.88 20.28 1.54
CA GLY A 185 -14.83 20.85 0.70
C GLY A 185 -14.86 20.27 -0.71
N GLU A 186 -14.20 20.93 -1.67
CA GLU A 186 -14.22 20.52 -3.09
C GLU A 186 -13.66 19.12 -3.33
N LYS A 187 -12.64 18.70 -2.57
CA LYS A 187 -11.97 17.39 -2.71
C LYS A 187 -12.20 16.45 -1.53
N LYS A 188 -12.40 17.01 -0.33
CA LYS A 188 -12.52 16.27 0.92
C LYS A 188 -13.60 16.88 1.79
N THR A 189 -14.43 16.04 2.36
CA THR A 189 -15.41 16.39 3.38
C THR A 189 -14.85 15.99 4.74
N ILE A 190 -14.92 16.89 5.72
CA ILE A 190 -14.41 16.62 7.07
C ILE A 190 -15.58 16.62 8.04
N ILE A 191 -15.74 15.53 8.78
CA ILE A 191 -16.66 15.47 9.92
C ILE A 191 -15.84 15.76 11.17
N ARG A 192 -16.23 16.79 11.92
CA ARG A 192 -15.64 17.10 13.22
C ARG A 192 -16.71 17.04 14.28
N GLY A 193 -16.43 16.41 15.41
CA GLY A 193 -17.41 16.32 16.47
C GLY A 193 -16.85 15.77 17.77
N ASP A 194 -17.79 15.57 18.69
CA ASP A 194 -17.56 15.02 20.00
C ASP A 194 -18.46 13.81 20.23
N LEU A 195 -17.90 12.73 20.80
CA LEU A 195 -18.71 11.59 21.23
C LEU A 195 -19.02 11.75 22.72
N ILE A 196 -20.31 11.74 23.04
CA ILE A 196 -20.79 11.95 24.41
C ILE A 196 -21.39 10.63 24.92
N ILE A 197 -20.95 10.22 26.10
CA ILE A 197 -21.32 8.99 26.79
C ILE A 197 -21.88 9.35 28.16
N GLU A 198 -23.16 9.11 28.38
CA GLU A 198 -23.87 9.44 29.62
C GLU A 198 -24.27 8.17 30.36
N ASN A 199 -23.92 8.07 31.64
CA ASN A 199 -24.41 6.99 32.49
C ASN A 199 -25.79 7.34 33.05
N ILE A 200 -26.84 6.79 32.42
CA ILE A 200 -28.23 6.93 32.87
C ILE A 200 -28.68 5.78 33.79
N GLY A 201 -27.74 4.94 34.22
CA GLY A 201 -27.94 3.80 35.11
C GLY A 201 -27.73 4.15 36.58
N LEU A 202 -27.86 3.14 37.43
CA LEU A 202 -27.65 3.24 38.88
C LEU A 202 -26.26 2.76 39.31
N GLU A 203 -25.63 1.91 38.51
CA GLU A 203 -24.27 1.39 38.74
C GLU A 203 -23.23 2.20 37.97
N SER A 204 -22.02 2.33 38.53
CA SER A 204 -20.90 2.95 37.85
C SER A 204 -20.42 2.08 36.69
N LEU A 205 -20.08 2.74 35.58
CA LEU A 205 -19.60 2.12 34.36
C LEU A 205 -18.10 2.34 34.23
N SER A 206 -17.32 1.26 34.13
CA SER A 206 -15.87 1.36 34.09
C SER A 206 -15.29 0.95 32.73
N ASN A 207 -14.18 1.58 32.37
CA ASN A 207 -13.32 1.25 31.23
C ASN A 207 -14.09 1.13 29.89
N PRO A 208 -14.62 2.25 29.36
CA PRO A 208 -15.27 2.26 28.07
C PRO A 208 -14.28 2.02 26.93
N ILE A 209 -14.56 1.03 26.09
CA ILE A 209 -13.92 0.82 24.80
C ILE A 209 -14.89 1.26 23.72
N ILE A 210 -14.46 2.14 22.83
CA ILE A 210 -15.29 2.71 21.77
C ILE A 210 -14.86 2.10 20.44
N CYS A 211 -15.83 1.70 19.64
CA CYS A 211 -15.65 1.22 18.27
C CYS A 211 -16.39 2.14 17.31
N PHE A 212 -15.67 2.70 16.35
CA PHE A 212 -16.21 3.41 15.19
C PHE A 212 -16.21 2.45 14.00
N ARG A 213 -17.39 2.16 13.46
CA ARG A 213 -17.57 1.29 12.30
C ARG A 213 -17.93 2.11 11.07
N PHE A 214 -17.14 1.96 10.02
CA PHE A 214 -17.22 2.65 8.75
C PHE A 214 -17.70 1.70 7.67
N TYR A 215 -18.54 2.20 6.78
CA TYR A 215 -18.92 1.51 5.54
C TYR A 215 -18.95 2.52 4.40
N PRO A 216 -18.20 2.31 3.31
CA PRO A 216 -17.23 1.21 3.10
C PRO A 216 -16.00 1.31 4.02
N GLY A 217 -15.33 0.18 4.27
CA GLY A 217 -14.18 0.11 5.20
C GLY A 217 -12.98 0.96 4.79
N ASP A 218 -12.80 1.21 3.49
CA ASP A 218 -11.73 2.05 2.96
C ASP A 218 -11.83 3.52 3.41
N ALA A 219 -13.01 3.96 3.88
CA ALA A 219 -13.23 5.29 4.46
C ALA A 219 -12.83 5.38 5.94
N ALA A 220 -12.31 4.31 6.55
CA ALA A 220 -11.96 4.24 7.97
C ALA A 220 -10.70 5.07 8.29
N LEU A 221 -10.91 6.36 8.56
CA LEU A 221 -9.89 7.28 9.04
C LEU A 221 -10.44 8.09 10.22
N LEU A 222 -9.76 8.00 11.37
CA LEU A 222 -10.07 8.76 12.56
C LEU A 222 -8.83 9.55 12.98
N LYS A 223 -9.00 10.84 13.24
CA LYS A 223 -7.98 11.79 13.71
C LYS A 223 -8.54 12.60 14.88
N GLY A 224 -7.70 13.34 15.59
CA GLY A 224 -8.13 14.21 16.70
C GLY A 224 -7.20 14.09 17.90
N HIS A 225 -7.72 14.30 19.10
CA HIS A 225 -7.01 14.07 20.36
C HIS A 225 -6.97 12.58 20.74
N ILE A 226 -6.57 11.74 19.79
CA ILE A 226 -6.41 10.29 19.94
C ILE A 226 -4.95 9.98 19.58
N SER A 227 -4.21 9.43 20.53
CA SER A 227 -2.78 9.14 20.37
C SER A 227 -2.55 7.69 19.94
N ASP A 228 -1.49 7.44 19.18
CA ASP A 228 -0.97 6.09 18.95
C ASP A 228 -0.27 5.59 20.22
N ALA A 229 -0.28 4.27 20.45
CA ALA A 229 0.23 3.70 21.69
C ALA A 229 1.76 3.92 21.85
N ASN A 230 2.46 4.06 20.72
CA ASN A 230 3.91 4.22 20.65
C ASN A 230 4.42 5.66 20.87
N ASP A 231 3.54 6.67 20.74
CA ASP A 231 3.90 8.09 20.77
C ASP A 231 3.70 8.74 22.16
N ILE A 232 3.42 7.94 23.20
CA ILE A 232 3.11 8.43 24.54
C ILE A 232 4.40 8.65 25.33
N ASP A 233 4.86 9.90 25.37
CA ASP A 233 5.98 10.31 26.23
C ASP A 233 5.50 10.36 27.70
N VAL A 234 6.01 9.43 28.52
CA VAL A 234 5.54 9.14 29.90
C VAL A 234 5.84 10.28 30.88
N ASN A 235 6.61 11.29 30.48
CA ASN A 235 7.14 12.34 31.36
C ASN A 235 6.27 13.61 31.48
N GLY A 236 5.11 13.67 30.81
CA GLY A 236 4.21 14.85 30.81
C GLY A 236 2.82 14.63 31.43
N LEU A 237 2.64 13.60 32.26
CA LEU A 237 1.33 13.01 32.61
C LEU A 237 0.47 13.76 33.65
N ASP A 238 0.90 14.95 34.11
CA ASP A 238 0.39 15.57 35.35
C ASP A 238 -0.33 16.94 35.20
N GLN A 239 -0.62 17.44 33.99
CA GLN A 239 -1.17 18.81 33.85
C GLN A 239 -2.49 19.00 33.08
N GLU A 240 -3.13 17.97 32.55
CA GLU A 240 -4.43 18.15 31.87
C GLU A 240 -5.49 17.22 32.48
N ASP A 241 -6.56 17.82 33.02
CA ASP A 241 -7.79 17.17 33.49
C ASP A 241 -8.60 16.50 32.34
N GLU A 242 -8.06 16.47 31.12
CA GLU A 242 -8.73 15.94 29.93
C GLU A 242 -8.37 14.46 29.70
N VAL A 243 -9.39 13.63 29.52
CA VAL A 243 -9.23 12.20 29.28
C VAL A 243 -8.59 11.97 27.91
N ARG A 244 -7.34 11.47 27.90
CA ARG A 244 -6.63 11.11 26.66
C ARG A 244 -7.08 9.74 26.16
N TRP A 245 -7.39 9.66 24.88
CA TRP A 245 -7.79 8.44 24.18
C TRP A 245 -6.65 7.87 23.35
N VAL A 246 -6.57 6.55 23.25
CA VAL A 246 -5.50 5.84 22.53
C VAL A 246 -6.11 4.81 21.60
N PHE A 247 -5.51 4.63 20.43
CA PHE A 247 -5.87 3.55 19.52
C PHE A 247 -5.53 2.20 20.12
N LEU A 248 -6.45 1.24 19.99
CA LEU A 248 -6.18 -0.12 20.40
C LEU A 248 -5.26 -0.77 19.36
N GLU A 249 -3.94 -0.77 19.58
CA GLU A 249 -2.96 -1.44 18.72
C GLU A 249 -2.78 -2.91 19.17
N ASN A 250 -3.42 -3.83 18.46
CA ASN A 250 -3.22 -5.28 18.59
C ASN A 250 -3.42 -5.98 17.23
N GLU A 251 -3.08 -7.25 17.10
CA GLU A 251 -3.31 -8.01 15.84
C GLU A 251 -4.78 -7.95 15.39
N TRP A 252 -5.73 -7.87 16.34
CA TRP A 252 -7.16 -7.66 16.04
C TRP A 252 -7.48 -6.29 15.43
N SER A 253 -6.64 -5.28 15.65
CA SER A 253 -6.84 -3.93 15.13
C SER A 253 -6.54 -3.84 13.63
N GLU A 254 -5.60 -4.65 13.11
CA GLU A 254 -5.31 -4.73 11.68
C GLU A 254 -6.46 -5.44 10.94
N GLU A 255 -6.94 -6.57 11.46
CA GLU A 255 -8.13 -7.25 10.94
C GLU A 255 -9.41 -6.39 11.06
N ALA A 256 -9.54 -5.63 12.15
CA ALA A 256 -10.65 -4.70 12.35
C ALA A 256 -10.61 -3.58 11.31
N ARG A 257 -9.42 -3.10 10.93
CA ARG A 257 -9.27 -2.07 9.90
C ARG A 257 -9.72 -2.56 8.53
N GLU A 258 -9.43 -3.82 8.18
CA GLU A 258 -9.97 -4.45 6.96
C GLU A 258 -11.51 -4.55 6.97
N ARG A 259 -12.12 -4.66 8.16
CA ARG A 259 -13.58 -4.65 8.36
C ARG A 259 -14.16 -3.24 8.46
N GLY A 260 -13.33 -2.19 8.40
CA GLY A 260 -13.75 -0.81 8.58
C GLY A 260 -14.04 -0.42 10.03
N GLU A 261 -13.44 -1.08 11.02
CA GLU A 261 -13.64 -0.82 12.44
C GLU A 261 -12.39 -0.19 13.07
N ILE A 262 -12.57 0.91 13.79
CA ILE A 262 -11.52 1.61 14.55
C ILE A 262 -11.87 1.57 16.03
N TRP A 263 -10.96 1.05 16.84
CA TRP A 263 -11.16 0.84 18.27
C TRP A 263 -10.27 1.78 19.08
N ILE A 264 -10.85 2.46 20.08
CA ILE A 264 -10.15 3.36 20.99
C ILE A 264 -10.52 3.07 22.44
N HIS A 265 -9.60 3.34 23.36
CA HIS A 265 -9.81 3.19 24.79
C HIS A 265 -9.12 4.35 25.56
N PRO A 266 -9.56 4.66 26.80
CA PRO A 266 -8.90 5.69 27.59
C PRO A 266 -7.50 5.21 28.02
N LEU A 267 -6.54 6.15 28.08
CA LEU A 267 -5.17 5.86 28.54
C LEU A 267 -5.11 5.46 30.02
N LYS A 268 -5.91 6.15 30.85
CA LYS A 268 -6.02 5.86 32.29
C LYS A 268 -7.35 5.14 32.55
N PRO A 269 -7.41 4.17 33.48
CA PRO A 269 -8.67 3.56 33.89
C PRO A 269 -9.68 4.63 34.31
N LEU A 270 -10.87 4.56 33.75
CA LEU A 270 -11.93 5.56 33.96
C LEU A 270 -13.16 4.87 34.53
N SER A 271 -13.77 5.48 35.55
CA SER A 271 -15.04 5.05 36.11
C SER A 271 -16.04 6.20 36.01
N LEU A 272 -17.19 5.92 35.39
CA LEU A 272 -18.27 6.85 35.15
C LEU A 272 -19.40 6.58 36.14
N ALA A 273 -19.55 7.46 37.14
CA ALA A 273 -20.60 7.36 38.15
C ALA A 273 -21.99 7.57 37.55
N SER A 274 -23.03 7.27 38.33
CA SER A 274 -24.43 7.50 37.92
C SER A 274 -24.66 8.99 37.60
N ASN A 275 -25.25 9.27 36.45
CA ASN A 275 -25.49 10.60 35.87
C ASN A 275 -24.23 11.40 35.51
N GLU A 276 -23.08 10.74 35.41
CA GLU A 276 -21.87 11.37 34.90
C GLU A 276 -21.77 11.23 33.38
N THR A 277 -21.11 12.21 32.76
CA THR A 277 -20.91 12.28 31.32
C THR A 277 -19.43 12.24 30.99
N LEU A 278 -19.04 11.35 30.08
CA LEU A 278 -17.73 11.29 29.48
C LEU A 278 -17.80 11.80 28.04
N LYS A 279 -16.75 12.50 27.62
CA LYS A 279 -16.65 13.07 26.29
C LYS A 279 -15.33 12.66 25.62
N VAL A 280 -15.42 12.24 24.36
CA VAL A 280 -14.28 12.20 23.43
C VAL A 280 -14.34 13.49 22.64
N SER A 281 -13.44 14.43 22.93
CA SER A 281 -13.43 15.73 22.28
C SER A 281 -12.71 15.69 20.93
N ASP A 282 -13.21 16.47 19.97
CA ASP A 282 -12.50 16.88 18.76
C ASP A 282 -12.03 15.73 17.86
N PHE A 283 -12.88 14.70 17.71
CA PHE A 283 -12.66 13.69 16.70
C PHE A 283 -12.85 14.28 15.30
N GLN A 284 -12.05 13.82 14.34
CA GLN A 284 -12.05 14.27 12.96
C GLN A 284 -12.02 13.07 12.02
N ILE A 285 -12.93 13.04 11.06
CA ILE A 285 -13.05 11.98 10.06
C ILE A 285 -12.96 12.63 8.68
N PRO A 286 -11.79 12.56 8.01
CA PRO A 286 -11.64 13.03 6.65
C PRO A 286 -12.18 11.99 5.65
N ILE A 287 -13.13 12.38 4.83
CA ILE A 287 -13.72 11.56 3.77
C ILE A 287 -13.29 12.14 2.42
N GLU A 288 -12.74 11.30 1.54
CA GLU A 288 -12.42 11.68 0.17
C GLU A 288 -13.67 11.60 -0.70
N ASN A 289 -13.97 12.67 -1.46
CA ASN A 289 -15.20 12.74 -2.24
C ASN A 289 -15.18 11.88 -3.52
N GLU A 290 -14.01 11.35 -3.89
CA GLU A 290 -13.79 10.68 -5.19
C GLU A 290 -14.20 9.20 -5.20
N TYR A 291 -14.42 8.57 -4.04
CA TYR A 291 -14.45 7.10 -3.94
C TYR A 291 -15.75 6.51 -3.38
N ASN A 292 -16.66 7.31 -2.80
CA ASN A 292 -17.76 6.76 -1.99
C ASN A 292 -19.14 7.34 -2.38
N ASP A 293 -20.01 6.52 -2.97
CA ASP A 293 -21.43 6.85 -3.24
C ASP A 293 -22.18 7.21 -1.93
N HIS A 294 -21.88 6.48 -0.86
CA HIS A 294 -22.40 6.75 0.48
C HIS A 294 -21.40 6.28 1.54
N VAL A 295 -21.32 7.02 2.64
CA VAL A 295 -20.52 6.69 3.81
C VAL A 295 -21.44 6.64 5.02
N SER A 296 -21.42 5.52 5.75
CA SER A 296 -22.10 5.38 7.03
C SER A 296 -21.10 5.14 8.15
N ILE A 297 -21.26 5.88 9.24
CA ILE A 297 -20.43 5.78 10.43
C ILE A 297 -21.34 5.48 11.62
N GLU A 298 -21.06 4.37 12.29
CA GLU A 298 -21.76 3.93 13.49
C GLU A 298 -20.79 3.84 14.67
N CYS A 299 -21.25 4.20 15.86
CA CYS A 299 -20.42 4.13 17.07
C CYS A 299 -21.02 3.12 18.06
N PHE A 300 -20.16 2.30 18.65
CA PHE A 300 -20.48 1.33 19.68
C PHE A 300 -19.58 1.54 20.88
N VAL A 301 -20.12 1.37 22.10
CA VAL A 301 -19.35 1.47 23.33
C VAL A 301 -19.52 0.19 24.13
N PHE A 302 -18.40 -0.37 24.57
CA PHE A 302 -18.30 -1.61 25.33
C PHE A 302 -17.66 -1.32 26.68
N PHE A 303 -18.35 -1.65 27.76
CA PHE A 303 -17.83 -1.57 29.12
C PHE A 303 -17.43 -2.98 29.55
N GLN A 304 -16.13 -3.27 29.54
CA GLN A 304 -15.63 -4.62 29.75
C GLN A 304 -16.00 -5.16 31.13
N ASP A 305 -15.82 -4.37 32.19
CA ASP A 305 -16.05 -4.77 33.59
C ASP A 305 -17.52 -5.05 33.90
N ASN A 306 -18.43 -4.33 33.25
CA ASN A 306 -19.86 -4.46 33.44
C ASN A 306 -20.53 -5.43 32.44
N HIS A 307 -19.76 -5.97 31.49
CA HIS A 307 -20.25 -6.76 30.35
C HIS A 307 -21.43 -6.10 29.61
N TYR A 308 -21.38 -4.77 29.49
CA TYR A 308 -22.46 -3.96 28.94
C TYR A 308 -22.02 -3.34 27.62
N LYS A 309 -22.88 -3.41 26.61
CA LYS A 309 -22.65 -2.81 25.29
C LYS A 309 -23.81 -1.91 24.89
N VAL A 310 -23.50 -0.80 24.25
CA VAL A 310 -24.48 0.18 23.80
C VAL A 310 -24.10 0.70 22.42
N LYS A 311 -25.11 0.83 21.54
CA LYS A 311 -24.97 1.50 20.24
C LYS A 311 -25.30 2.98 20.42
N SER A 312 -24.58 3.85 19.71
CA SER A 312 -24.92 5.28 19.63
C SER A 312 -26.36 5.48 19.16
N ALA A 313 -27.03 6.48 19.74
CA ALA A 313 -28.40 6.85 19.45
C ALA A 313 -28.56 7.43 18.04
N ASN A 314 -27.50 8.04 17.51
CA ASN A 314 -27.44 8.56 16.15
C ASN A 314 -26.33 7.89 15.33
N GLN A 315 -26.59 7.77 14.03
CA GLN A 315 -25.63 7.34 13.01
C GLN A 315 -25.32 8.54 12.10
N ILE A 316 -24.13 8.59 11.55
CA ILE A 316 -23.75 9.61 10.57
C ILE A 316 -23.84 8.97 9.19
N LEU A 317 -24.68 9.51 8.32
CA LEU A 317 -24.85 9.07 6.94
C LEU A 317 -24.59 10.25 6.02
N ILE A 318 -23.65 10.09 5.10
CA ILE A 318 -23.33 11.11 4.10
C ILE A 318 -23.40 10.46 2.73
N ASN A 319 -24.15 11.08 1.83
CA ASN A 319 -24.07 10.79 0.39
C ASN A 319 -23.21 11.91 -0.20
N VAL A 320 -22.07 11.55 -0.78
CA VAL A 320 -21.09 12.52 -1.29
C VAL A 320 -21.25 12.69 -2.79
#